data_AF-A0A958X8Y3-F1
#
_entry.id   AF-A0A958X8Y3-F1
#
_cell.length_a   1.000
_cell.length_b   1.000
_cell.length_c   1.000
_cell.angle_alpha   90.00
_cell.angle_beta   90.00
_cell.angle_gamma   90.00
#
_symmetry.space_group_name_H-M   'P 1'
#
loop_
_entity.id
_entity.type
_entity.pdbx_description
1 polymer ?
#
loop_
_entity_poly.entity_id
_entity_poly.type
_entity_poly.pdbx_seq_one_letter_code
_entity_poly.pdbx_strand_id
1 'polypeptide(L)'
;MTDNFQAEQVISTNPSIFRFNGGSFLTADELASTSEWPADLSAATERVIQRDQRIFFRFRWSVSGLLVPLLDDANQWHLQVFFEKMGGGEIDLGSYSIANLNFVQRSGHVYTHTMIFPPNAIDDGVYDVVAVIRFRDSRNRPGPIAAFAELGKITVYED
;
A
#
# COMPACT_ATOMS: atom_id res chain seq x y z
N MET A 1 10.70 2.54 -15.97
CA MET A 1 11.81 2.56 -14.98
C MET A 1 11.20 2.37 -13.60
N THR A 2 11.45 1.23 -12.97
CA THR A 2 10.62 0.63 -11.91
C THR A 2 10.67 1.42 -10.61
N ASP A 3 9.52 1.85 -10.07
CA ASP A 3 9.43 2.11 -8.64
C ASP A 3 9.11 0.79 -7.95
N ASN A 4 10.18 0.05 -7.68
CA ASN A 4 10.17 -0.95 -6.63
C ASN A 4 9.91 -0.21 -5.32
N PHE A 5 9.26 -0.87 -4.34
CA PHE A 5 9.31 -0.41 -2.96
C PHE A 5 10.76 -0.06 -2.63
N GLN A 6 11.03 1.21 -2.30
CA GLN A 6 12.23 1.56 -1.55
C GLN A 6 11.99 1.00 -0.15
N ALA A 7 12.23 -0.30 0.02
CA ALA A 7 12.32 -0.86 1.36
C ALA A 7 13.55 -0.23 2.00
N GLU A 8 13.36 0.84 2.77
CA GLU A 8 14.39 1.27 3.71
C GLU A 8 14.49 0.20 4.79
N GLN A 9 15.37 -0.76 4.53
CA GLN A 9 15.77 -1.77 5.51
C GLN A 9 16.59 -1.07 6.59
N VAL A 10 15.96 -0.73 7.72
CA VAL A 10 16.69 -0.38 8.94
C VAL A 10 16.51 -1.49 9.99
N ILE A 11 17.45 -2.45 9.94
CA ILE A 11 18.16 -3.16 11.04
C ILE A 11 17.27 -3.74 12.17
N SER A 12 17.31 -5.01 12.59
CA SER A 12 18.20 -6.17 12.42
C SER A 12 17.50 -7.37 13.07
N THR A 13 17.61 -8.56 12.48
CA THR A 13 17.90 -9.81 13.21
C THR A 13 18.13 -10.93 12.19
N ASN A 14 19.39 -11.09 11.79
CA ASN A 14 19.92 -12.22 11.00
C ASN A 14 19.41 -12.37 9.54
N PRO A 15 20.30 -12.58 8.55
CA PRO A 15 19.91 -12.82 7.15
C PRO A 15 19.17 -14.16 6.89
N SER A 16 18.68 -14.86 7.92
CA SER A 16 18.23 -16.26 7.84
C SER A 16 16.83 -16.58 8.34
N ILE A 17 16.07 -15.63 8.90
CA ILE A 17 14.84 -15.97 9.65
C ILE A 17 13.55 -15.45 9.00
N PHE A 18 13.54 -14.24 8.43
CA PHE A 18 12.39 -13.65 7.74
C PHE A 18 12.82 -12.90 6.48
N ARG A 19 11.98 -12.95 5.45
CA ARG A 19 12.12 -12.21 4.18
C ARG A 19 10.75 -11.67 3.75
N PHE A 20 10.70 -10.37 3.55
CA PHE A 20 9.54 -9.63 3.07
C PHE A 20 9.72 -9.31 1.58
N ASN A 21 8.67 -9.48 0.77
CA ASN A 21 8.66 -9.09 -0.64
C ASN A 21 7.26 -8.53 -0.99
N GLY A 22 7.18 -7.39 -1.69
CA GLY A 22 5.89 -6.82 -2.06
C GLY A 22 5.97 -5.62 -3.01
N GLY A 23 4.78 -5.19 -3.42
CA GLY A 23 4.49 -4.16 -4.42
C GLY A 23 3.10 -3.55 -4.21
N SER A 24 2.89 -2.35 -4.73
CA SER A 24 1.64 -1.62 -4.67
C SER A 24 1.58 -0.69 -5.86
N PHE A 25 0.38 -0.49 -6.40
CA PHE A 25 0.18 0.44 -7.49
C PHE A 25 -1.22 1.05 -7.44
N LEU A 26 -1.32 2.21 -8.08
CA LEU A 26 -2.54 2.99 -8.19
C LEU A 26 -3.20 2.73 -9.55
N THR A 27 -4.53 2.74 -9.61
CA THR A 27 -5.31 2.78 -10.86
C THR A 27 -6.57 3.62 -10.66
N ALA A 28 -7.01 4.34 -11.68
CA ALA A 28 -8.31 5.00 -11.74
C ALA A 28 -9.20 4.31 -12.79
N ASP A 29 -10.51 4.28 -12.57
CA ASP A 29 -11.46 3.81 -13.57
C ASP A 29 -11.68 4.90 -14.64
N GLU A 30 -10.83 4.95 -15.68
CA GLU A 30 -11.13 5.73 -16.88
C GLU A 30 -11.95 4.93 -17.91
N LEU A 31 -11.91 3.59 -17.84
CA LEU A 31 -12.77 2.59 -18.49
C LEU A 31 -12.55 1.24 -17.78
N ALA A 32 -13.51 0.29 -17.87
CA ALA A 32 -13.49 -0.98 -17.14
C ALA A 32 -12.14 -1.72 -17.21
N SER A 33 -11.40 -1.72 -16.10
CA SER A 33 -10.17 -2.49 -15.92
C SER A 33 -10.52 -3.95 -15.59
N THR A 34 -10.68 -4.80 -16.61
CA THR A 34 -11.02 -6.23 -16.42
C THR A 34 -9.82 -7.18 -16.37
N SER A 35 -8.57 -6.73 -16.41
CA SER A 35 -7.43 -7.66 -16.52
C SER A 35 -6.31 -7.41 -15.52
N GLU A 36 -5.82 -8.55 -15.02
CA GLU A 36 -4.49 -8.93 -14.53
C GLU A 36 -3.57 -7.84 -13.98
N TRP A 37 -2.92 -8.18 -12.86
CA TRP A 37 -1.76 -7.44 -12.34
C TRP A 37 -0.86 -6.99 -13.50
N PRO A 38 -0.67 -5.68 -13.74
CA PRO A 38 0.10 -5.23 -14.88
C PRO A 38 1.54 -5.76 -14.76
N ALA A 39 2.07 -6.30 -15.86
CA ALA A 39 3.42 -6.86 -15.91
C ALA A 39 4.51 -5.80 -15.72
N ASP A 40 4.15 -4.52 -15.84
CA ASP A 40 5.02 -3.37 -15.72
C ASP A 40 4.37 -2.29 -14.84
N LEU A 41 5.00 -1.98 -13.70
CA LEU A 41 4.60 -0.95 -12.75
C LEU A 41 5.44 0.33 -12.88
N SER A 42 6.28 0.42 -13.91
CA SER A 42 7.47 1.26 -13.96
C SER A 42 7.26 2.69 -14.47
N ALA A 43 6.09 3.26 -14.23
CA ALA A 43 5.74 4.58 -14.71
C ALA A 43 5.41 5.51 -13.55
N ALA A 44 6.43 6.23 -13.08
CA ALA A 44 6.28 7.54 -12.42
C ALA A 44 5.78 8.55 -13.47
N THR A 45 4.59 8.29 -14.00
CA THR A 45 3.83 9.25 -14.80
C THR A 45 3.04 10.07 -13.81
N GLU A 46 3.08 11.40 -13.92
CA GLU A 46 2.10 12.25 -13.26
C GLU A 46 0.71 11.72 -13.60
N ARG A 47 -0.02 11.25 -12.58
CA ARG A 47 -1.32 10.61 -12.78
C ARG A 47 -2.39 11.68 -12.63
N VAL A 48 -2.99 12.04 -13.74
CA VAL A 48 -4.13 12.95 -13.72
C VAL A 48 -5.38 12.10 -13.44
N ILE A 49 -6.18 12.50 -12.46
CA ILE A 49 -7.37 11.78 -12.01
C ILE A 49 -8.53 12.77 -11.92
N GLN A 50 -9.66 12.45 -12.54
CA GLN A 50 -10.87 13.24 -12.37
C GLN A 50 -11.51 12.94 -11.01
N ARG A 51 -11.97 14.00 -10.34
CA ARG A 51 -12.54 13.91 -8.99
C ARG A 51 -13.75 12.98 -8.89
N ASP A 52 -14.52 12.86 -9.96
CA ASP A 52 -15.72 12.01 -10.04
C ASP A 52 -15.41 10.53 -10.29
N GLN A 53 -14.14 10.16 -10.42
CA GLN A 53 -13.71 8.78 -10.64
C GLN A 53 -13.44 8.05 -9.33
N ARG A 54 -13.62 6.73 -9.39
CA ARG A 54 -13.19 5.82 -8.32
C ARG A 54 -11.70 5.51 -8.48
N ILE A 55 -10.99 5.52 -7.37
CA ILE A 55 -9.56 5.26 -7.32
C ILE A 55 -9.29 3.96 -6.56
N PHE A 56 -8.36 3.15 -7.06
CA PHE A 56 -7.97 1.87 -6.47
C PHE A 56 -6.48 1.84 -6.14
N PHE A 57 -6.16 1.53 -4.90
CA PHE A 57 -4.80 1.22 -4.46
C PHE A 57 -4.69 -0.27 -4.24
N ARG A 58 -3.93 -0.94 -5.10
CA ARG A 58 -3.77 -2.39 -5.10
C ARG A 58 -2.44 -2.74 -4.43
N PHE A 59 -2.51 -3.64 -3.47
CA PHE A 59 -1.37 -4.14 -2.69
C PHE A 59 -1.15 -5.61 -2.99
N ARG A 60 0.11 -6.03 -3.06
CA ARG A 60 0.50 -7.45 -3.07
C ARG A 60 1.80 -7.62 -2.32
N TRP A 61 1.82 -8.49 -1.33
CA TRP A 61 3.03 -8.76 -0.56
C TRP A 61 3.05 -10.21 -0.09
N SER A 62 4.20 -10.65 0.39
CA SER A 62 4.40 -11.94 1.00
C SER A 62 5.46 -11.86 2.09
N VAL A 63 5.31 -12.70 3.10
CA VAL A 63 6.33 -12.91 4.14
C VAL A 63 6.71 -14.36 4.15
N SER A 64 8.00 -14.62 4.09
CA SER A 64 8.59 -15.95 4.10
C SER A 64 9.65 -16.04 5.18
N GLY A 65 9.84 -17.23 5.75
CA GLY A 65 10.76 -17.42 6.86
C GLY A 65 10.45 -18.68 7.66
N LEU A 66 11.47 -19.24 8.31
CA LEU A 66 11.32 -20.47 9.10
C LEU A 66 10.39 -20.28 10.30
N LEU A 67 10.37 -19.07 10.88
CA LEU A 67 9.58 -18.76 12.07
C LEU A 67 8.20 -18.13 11.76
N VAL A 68 7.86 -17.90 10.48
CA VAL A 68 6.54 -17.36 10.09
C VAL A 68 5.39 -18.21 10.63
N PRO A 69 5.45 -19.56 10.58
CA PRO A 69 4.39 -20.40 11.15
C PRO A 69 4.31 -20.37 12.69
N LEU A 70 5.30 -19.81 13.39
CA LEU A 70 5.34 -19.73 14.85
C LEU A 70 4.82 -18.40 15.40
N LEU A 71 4.58 -17.40 14.53
CA LEU A 71 3.96 -16.14 14.92
C LEU A 71 2.49 -16.37 15.26
N ASP A 72 1.90 -15.60 16.17
CA ASP A 72 0.46 -15.66 16.52
C ASP A 72 -0.45 -15.35 15.29
N ASP A 73 -1.56 -16.07 15.11
CA ASP A 73 -2.54 -15.85 14.03
C ASP A 73 -3.48 -14.69 14.34
N ALA A 74 -3.55 -14.25 15.59
CA ALA A 74 -4.21 -13.01 16.00
C ALA A 74 -3.40 -11.75 15.63
N ASN A 75 -2.18 -11.89 15.09
CA ASN A 75 -1.44 -10.77 14.51
C ASN A 75 -2.15 -10.21 13.27
N GLN A 76 -1.82 -8.98 12.88
CA GLN A 76 -2.49 -8.29 11.78
C GLN A 76 -1.52 -7.52 10.88
N TRP A 77 -1.87 -7.41 9.60
CA TRP A 77 -1.33 -6.42 8.69
C TRP A 77 -2.17 -5.16 8.75
N HIS A 78 -1.51 -4.03 8.93
CA HIS A 78 -2.11 -2.71 8.92
C HIS A 78 -1.59 -1.94 7.71
N LEU A 79 -2.46 -1.75 6.73
CA LEU A 79 -2.16 -1.02 5.51
C LEU A 79 -2.68 0.41 5.69
N GLN A 80 -1.90 1.37 5.21
CA GLN A 80 -2.28 2.78 5.24
C GLN A 80 -1.79 3.50 3.98
N VAL A 81 -2.61 4.37 3.39
CA VAL A 81 -2.21 5.27 2.30
C VAL A 81 -2.26 6.70 2.80
N PHE A 82 -1.15 7.40 2.69
CA PHE A 82 -1.01 8.81 3.03
C PHE A 82 -1.08 9.65 1.77
N PHE A 83 -1.76 10.79 1.87
CA PHE A 83 -1.84 11.79 0.83
C PHE A 83 -1.37 13.12 1.41
N GLU A 84 -0.33 13.70 0.82
CA GLU A 84 0.16 15.01 1.19
C GLU A 84 -0.16 15.99 0.07
N LYS A 85 -1.04 16.95 0.35
CA LYS A 85 -1.39 18.01 -0.59
C LYS A 85 -0.25 19.00 -0.69
N MET A 86 0.22 19.26 -1.91
CA MET A 86 1.24 20.28 -2.18
C MET A 86 0.74 21.65 -1.71
N GLY A 87 1.39 22.21 -0.69
CA GLY A 87 1.01 23.48 -0.05
C GLY A 87 -0.15 23.40 0.96
N GLY A 88 -0.73 22.22 1.20
CA GLY A 88 -1.87 22.01 2.10
C GLY A 88 -1.63 21.04 3.26
N GLY A 89 -0.55 20.23 3.20
CA GLY A 89 -0.21 19.24 4.23
C GLY A 89 -0.92 17.88 4.05
N GLU A 90 -0.75 16.99 5.02
CA GLU A 90 -1.37 15.66 5.02
C GLU A 90 -2.90 15.76 5.15
N ILE A 91 -3.62 15.00 4.32
CA ILE A 91 -5.08 14.87 4.39
C ILE A 91 -5.47 13.53 5.01
N ASP A 92 -6.47 13.55 5.89
CA ASP A 92 -7.06 12.34 6.47
C ASP A 92 -8.30 11.92 5.67
N LEU A 93 -8.20 10.78 4.98
CA LEU A 93 -9.28 10.16 4.22
C LEU A 93 -10.06 9.10 5.04
N GLY A 94 -9.82 9.05 6.35
CA GLY A 94 -10.55 8.20 7.29
C GLY A 94 -10.42 6.71 6.99
N SER A 95 -11.55 6.00 6.97
CA SER A 95 -11.55 4.55 6.75
C SER A 95 -11.16 4.13 5.33
N TYR A 96 -11.14 5.05 4.35
CA TYR A 96 -10.77 4.71 2.98
C TYR A 96 -9.26 4.49 2.82
N SER A 97 -8.45 5.15 3.65
CA SER A 97 -6.99 5.08 3.60
C SER A 97 -6.41 4.00 4.51
N ILE A 98 -7.22 3.23 5.25
CA ILE A 98 -6.75 2.27 6.25
C ILE A 98 -7.42 0.91 6.06
N ALA A 99 -6.64 -0.16 6.11
CA ALA A 99 -7.17 -1.53 6.14
C ALA A 99 -6.39 -2.40 7.14
N ASN A 100 -7.12 -3.26 7.84
CA ASN A 100 -6.53 -4.29 8.70
C ASN A 100 -6.84 -5.67 8.12
N LEU A 101 -5.83 -6.49 7.93
CA LEU A 101 -5.96 -7.86 7.44
C LEU A 101 -5.40 -8.83 8.48
N ASN A 102 -6.08 -9.96 8.67
CA ASN A 102 -5.58 -11.00 9.55
C ASN A 102 -4.28 -11.58 8.99
N PHE A 103 -3.32 -11.84 9.88
CA PHE A 103 -2.10 -12.54 9.52
C PHE A 103 -2.39 -14.03 9.29
N VAL A 104 -1.74 -14.61 8.29
CA VAL A 104 -1.76 -16.04 8.01
C VAL A 104 -0.41 -16.62 8.38
N GLN A 105 -0.38 -17.57 9.33
CA GLN A 105 0.79 -18.31 9.83
C GLN A 105 1.37 -19.28 8.79
N ARG A 106 1.60 -18.82 7.57
CA ARG A 106 2.12 -19.63 6.47
C ARG A 106 3.23 -18.88 5.77
N SER A 107 4.44 -19.42 5.86
CA SER A 107 5.60 -18.92 5.12
C SER A 107 5.30 -18.89 3.62
N GLY A 108 5.57 -17.76 2.99
CA GLY A 108 5.33 -17.54 1.56
C GLY A 108 3.86 -17.30 1.20
N HIS A 109 2.96 -17.09 2.18
CA HIS A 109 1.59 -16.68 1.87
C HIS A 109 1.59 -15.35 1.13
N VAL A 110 0.89 -15.31 -0.01
CA VAL A 110 0.74 -14.11 -0.84
C VAL A 110 -0.55 -13.43 -0.42
N TYR A 111 -0.41 -12.22 0.10
CA TYR A 111 -1.51 -11.33 0.42
C TYR A 111 -1.79 -10.43 -0.78
N THR A 112 -3.06 -10.17 -1.03
CA THR A 112 -3.54 -9.13 -1.94
C THR A 112 -4.61 -8.31 -1.24
N HIS A 113 -4.61 -7.01 -1.49
CA HIS A 113 -5.67 -6.13 -0.99
C HIS A 113 -5.91 -4.99 -1.95
N THR A 114 -7.13 -4.43 -1.95
CA THR A 114 -7.47 -3.25 -2.74
C THR A 114 -8.22 -2.28 -1.87
N MET A 115 -7.64 -1.11 -1.63
CA MET A 115 -8.35 0.02 -1.06
C MET A 115 -9.07 0.77 -2.17
N ILE A 116 -10.31 1.14 -1.89
CA ILE A 116 -11.19 1.79 -2.85
C ILE A 116 -11.57 3.16 -2.29
N PHE A 117 -11.21 4.21 -3.02
CA PHE A 117 -11.60 5.58 -2.70
C PHE A 117 -12.78 5.95 -3.60
N PRO A 118 -13.94 6.29 -3.01
CA PRO A 118 -15.11 6.64 -3.80
C PRO A 118 -14.91 7.96 -4.58
N PRO A 119 -15.73 8.22 -5.60
CA PRO A 119 -15.81 9.53 -6.22
C PRO A 119 -15.92 10.65 -5.19
N ASN A 120 -15.22 11.76 -5.45
CA ASN A 120 -15.16 12.94 -4.62
C ASN A 120 -14.58 12.73 -3.21
N ALA A 121 -13.91 11.60 -2.96
CA ALA A 121 -13.23 11.35 -1.69
C ALA A 121 -12.00 12.25 -1.49
N ILE A 122 -11.38 12.69 -2.58
CA ILE A 122 -10.16 13.50 -2.59
C ILE A 122 -10.50 14.83 -3.26
N ASP A 123 -10.16 15.95 -2.62
CA ASP A 123 -10.36 17.28 -3.19
C ASP A 123 -9.34 17.59 -4.29
N ASP A 124 -9.64 18.59 -5.12
CA ASP A 124 -8.73 19.03 -6.18
C ASP A 124 -7.36 19.45 -5.65
N GLY A 125 -6.32 19.10 -6.39
CA GLY A 125 -4.94 19.49 -6.08
C GLY A 125 -3.91 18.47 -6.55
N VAL A 126 -2.65 18.81 -6.29
CA VAL A 126 -1.50 17.92 -6.51
C VAL A 126 -1.14 17.27 -5.18
N TYR A 127 -1.04 15.95 -5.16
CA TYR A 127 -0.75 15.17 -3.96
C TYR A 127 0.50 14.33 -4.14
N ASP A 128 1.33 14.24 -3.10
CA ASP A 128 2.32 13.18 -2.93
C ASP A 128 1.66 12.00 -2.21
N VAL A 129 1.93 10.78 -2.67
CA VAL A 129 1.21 9.59 -2.18
C VAL A 129 2.17 8.53 -1.70
N VAL A 130 1.98 8.10 -0.45
CA VAL A 130 2.82 7.09 0.19
C VAL A 130 1.95 5.97 0.73
N ALA A 131 2.23 4.74 0.33
CA ALA A 131 1.56 3.54 0.83
C ALA A 131 2.45 2.82 1.83
N VAL A 132 1.90 2.41 2.98
CA VAL A 132 2.63 1.78 4.08
C VAL A 132 1.93 0.48 4.48
N ILE A 133 2.71 -0.57 4.72
CA ILE A 133 2.28 -1.84 5.30
C ILE A 133 3.03 -2.00 6.63
N ARG A 134 2.32 -2.18 7.73
CA ARG A 134 2.89 -2.44 9.06
C ARG A 134 2.37 -3.76 9.60
N PHE A 135 3.25 -4.53 10.23
CA PHE A 135 2.85 -5.68 11.03
C PHE A 135 2.46 -5.22 12.43
N ARG A 136 1.39 -5.76 13.00
CA ARG A 136 0.97 -5.52 14.38
C ARG A 136 0.79 -6.85 15.09
N ASP A 137 1.20 -6.88 16.35
CA ASP A 137 1.00 -8.08 17.17
C ASP A 137 -0.47 -8.24 17.62
N SER A 138 -0.80 -9.37 18.25
CA SER A 138 -2.15 -9.65 18.78
C SER A 138 -2.64 -8.70 19.86
N ARG A 139 -1.78 -7.79 20.34
CA ARG A 139 -2.11 -6.69 21.27
C ARG A 139 -2.16 -5.33 20.55
N ASN A 140 -2.21 -5.33 19.23
CA ASN A 140 -2.21 -4.15 18.37
C ASN A 140 -0.95 -3.26 18.54
N ARG A 141 0.16 -3.83 19.01
CA ARG A 141 1.43 -3.10 19.12
C ARG A 141 2.17 -3.14 17.77
N PRO A 142 2.85 -2.05 17.37
CA PRO A 142 3.68 -2.04 16.17
C PRO A 142 4.75 -3.14 16.24
N GLY A 143 4.78 -3.98 15.22
CA GLY A 143 5.80 -5.01 15.03
C GLY A 143 7.01 -4.48 14.27
N PRO A 144 8.08 -5.29 14.16
CA PRO A 144 9.33 -4.88 13.52
C PRO A 144 9.26 -4.86 11.98
N ILE A 145 8.18 -5.36 11.38
CA ILE A 145 8.03 -5.44 9.93
C ILE A 145 7.20 -4.24 9.45
N ALA A 146 7.84 -3.36 8.70
CA ALA A 146 7.17 -2.32 7.94
C ALA A 146 7.76 -2.23 6.53
N ALA A 147 6.93 -1.91 5.55
CA ALA A 147 7.34 -1.61 4.19
C ALA A 147 6.57 -0.37 3.72
N PHE A 148 7.19 0.45 2.88
CA PHE A 148 6.53 1.59 2.28
C PHE A 148 6.88 1.71 0.79
N ALA A 149 5.96 2.28 0.02
CA ALA A 149 6.17 2.68 -1.36
C ALA A 149 5.69 4.10 -1.57
N GLU A 150 6.55 4.89 -2.20
CA GLU A 150 6.19 6.16 -2.78
C GLU A 150 5.55 5.87 -4.14
N LEU A 151 4.32 6.32 -4.32
CA LEU A 151 3.56 6.14 -5.56
C LEU A 151 3.69 7.35 -6.49
N GLY A 152 4.47 8.34 -6.07
CA GLY A 152 4.71 9.57 -6.79
C GLY A 152 3.58 10.58 -6.66
N LYS A 153 3.57 11.54 -7.58
CA LYS A 153 2.60 12.64 -7.57
C LYS A 153 1.37 12.32 -8.40
N ILE A 154 0.21 12.68 -7.86
CA ILE A 154 -1.08 12.60 -8.55
C ILE A 154 -1.70 14.00 -8.61
N THR A 155 -2.37 14.30 -9.71
CA THR A 155 -3.09 15.56 -9.91
C THR A 155 -4.58 15.24 -9.99
N VAL A 156 -5.34 15.70 -9.00
CA VAL A 156 -6.80 15.55 -8.92
C VAL A 156 -7.44 16.85 -9.39
N TYR A 157 -8.42 16.78 -10.28
CA TYR A 157 -9.11 17.95 -10.84
C TYR A 157 -10.60 17.69 -11.06
N GLU A 158 -11.37 18.78 -11.03
CA GLU A 158 -12.77 18.87 -11.44
C GLU A 158 -12.85 19.45 -12.87
N ASP A 159 -13.69 18.87 -13.73
CA ASP A 159 -13.95 19.32 -15.11
C ASP A 159 -14.87 20.56 -15.17
#